data_AF-A0A7X2MG04-F1
#
_entry.id   AF-A0A7X2MG04-F1
#
_cell.length_a   1.000
_cell.length_b   1.000
_cell.length_c   1.000
_cell.angle_alpha   90.00
_cell.angle_beta   90.00
_cell.angle_gamma   90.00
#
_symmetry.space_group_name_H-M   'P 1'
#
loop_
_entity.id
_entity.type
_entity.pdbx_description
1 polymer ?
#
loop_
_entity_poly.entity_id
_entity_poly.type
_entity_poly.pdbx_seq_one_letter_code
_entity_poly.pdbx_strand_id
1 'polypeptide(L)'
;MATRAELKNEVKDAFRGNWKKAIGLSIIPIVFTVITVFTISAFLQVLLLVMHNNSDVFNNISNDATANSTGNGGAYSTNVVSSIIGIMINLGIQYTFLDWLRGKSVESINNFRSMFQVFSKRYFIPVLVMYIIQWVLQFLWSLLFIIPGIIKGYSYSQTYFIYKDIEASGEKANYKYPDYVTLSRELMNG
;
A
#
# COMPACT_ATOMS: atom_id res chain seq x y z
N MET A 1 -7.80 28.82 -0.63
CA MET A 1 -6.87 27.72 -0.26
C MET A 1 -6.58 27.84 1.21
N ALA A 2 -6.79 26.77 1.99
CA ALA A 2 -6.39 26.76 3.39
C ALA A 2 -4.86 26.93 3.50
N THR A 3 -4.40 27.71 4.46
CA THR A 3 -2.95 27.89 4.65
C THR A 3 -2.34 26.64 5.30
N ARG A 4 -1.04 26.37 5.09
CA ARG A 4 -0.36 25.21 5.70
C ARG A 4 -0.53 25.17 7.24
N ALA A 5 -0.56 26.33 7.86
CA ALA A 5 -0.74 26.47 9.31
C ALA A 5 -2.17 26.07 9.73
N GLU A 6 -3.16 26.50 8.96
CA GLU A 6 -4.57 26.19 9.18
C GLU A 6 -4.84 24.68 9.06
N LEU A 7 -4.33 24.04 8.00
CA LEU A 7 -4.44 22.59 7.80
C LEU A 7 -3.80 21.80 8.95
N LYS A 8 -2.65 22.27 9.45
CA LYS A 8 -1.96 21.63 10.58
C LYS A 8 -2.74 21.79 11.89
N ASN A 9 -3.40 22.92 12.09
CA ASN A 9 -4.23 23.14 13.27
C ASN A 9 -5.50 22.31 13.21
N GLU A 10 -6.16 22.23 12.05
CA GLU A 10 -7.33 21.38 11.82
C GLU A 10 -7.02 19.90 12.12
N VAL A 11 -5.89 19.39 11.60
CA VAL A 11 -5.43 18.03 11.92
C VAL A 11 -5.19 17.87 13.43
N LYS A 12 -4.54 18.84 14.09
CA LYS A 12 -4.30 18.73 15.54
C LYS A 12 -5.60 18.71 16.34
N ASP A 13 -6.58 19.52 15.95
CA ASP A 13 -7.87 19.59 16.63
C ASP A 13 -8.72 18.35 16.37
N ALA A 14 -8.70 17.79 15.15
CA ALA A 14 -9.36 16.51 14.85
C ALA A 14 -8.81 15.33 15.67
N PHE A 15 -7.52 15.38 16.02
CA PHE A 15 -6.84 14.32 16.78
C PHE A 15 -6.88 14.55 18.31
N ARG A 16 -7.18 15.76 18.78
CA ARG A 16 -7.31 16.07 20.22
C ARG A 16 -8.41 15.21 20.87
N GLY A 17 -8.07 14.55 21.97
CA GLY A 17 -8.97 13.67 22.73
C GLY A 17 -8.98 12.19 22.30
N ASN A 18 -8.57 11.85 21.07
CA ASN A 18 -8.62 10.47 20.54
C ASN A 18 -7.26 9.91 20.07
N TRP A 19 -6.14 10.53 20.45
CA TRP A 19 -4.77 10.12 20.07
C TRP A 19 -4.48 8.63 20.25
N LYS A 20 -5.00 8.01 21.32
CA LYS A 20 -4.83 6.56 21.55
C LYS A 20 -5.45 5.70 20.45
N LYS A 21 -6.60 6.11 19.91
CA LYS A 21 -7.28 5.40 18.82
C LYS A 21 -6.52 5.57 17.49
N ALA A 22 -5.96 6.77 17.23
CA ALA A 22 -5.08 7.04 16.09
C ALA A 22 -3.85 6.14 16.07
N ILE A 23 -3.16 6.10 17.21
CA ILE A 23 -1.96 5.28 17.40
C ILE A 23 -2.32 3.81 17.27
N GLY A 24 -3.44 3.38 17.88
CA GLY A 24 -4.01 2.04 17.73
C GLY A 24 -4.23 1.64 16.27
N LEU A 25 -4.75 2.54 15.44
CA LEU A 25 -4.99 2.28 14.02
C LEU A 25 -3.67 2.06 13.24
N SER A 26 -2.63 2.83 13.53
CA SER A 26 -1.33 2.66 12.85
C SER A 26 -0.50 1.51 13.41
N ILE A 27 -0.61 1.22 14.70
CA ILE A 27 0.33 0.31 15.38
C ILE A 27 0.00 -1.16 15.14
N ILE A 28 -1.27 -1.52 14.99
CA ILE A 28 -1.71 -2.90 14.69
C ILE A 28 -1.04 -3.45 13.42
N PRO A 29 -1.12 -2.79 12.25
CA PRO A 29 -0.49 -3.29 11.03
C PRO A 29 1.05 -3.27 11.11
N ILE A 30 1.64 -2.30 11.83
CA ILE A 30 3.09 -2.25 12.04
C ILE A 30 3.54 -3.45 12.87
N VAL A 31 2.88 -3.72 14.00
CA VAL A 31 3.19 -4.86 14.87
C VAL A 31 3.00 -6.18 14.13
N PHE A 32 1.91 -6.33 13.37
CA PHE A 32 1.69 -7.52 12.53
C PHE A 32 2.79 -7.73 11.49
N THR A 33 3.24 -6.67 10.83
CA THR A 33 4.34 -6.73 9.85
C THR A 33 5.66 -7.11 10.52
N VAL A 34 5.96 -6.50 11.67
CA VAL A 34 7.18 -6.81 12.45
C VAL A 34 7.17 -8.27 12.89
N ILE A 35 6.05 -8.77 13.42
CA ILE A 35 5.91 -10.18 13.82
C ILE A 35 6.12 -11.10 12.62
N THR A 36 5.51 -10.79 11.47
CA THR A 36 5.61 -11.62 10.26
C THR A 36 7.04 -11.65 9.73
N VAL A 37 7.75 -10.52 9.70
CA VAL A 37 9.15 -10.47 9.27
C VAL A 37 10.05 -11.25 10.24
N PHE A 38 9.79 -11.12 11.55
CA PHE A 38 10.56 -11.82 12.57
C PHE A 38 10.34 -13.33 12.52
N THR A 39 9.11 -13.81 12.32
CA THR A 39 8.82 -15.25 12.18
C THR A 39 9.45 -15.84 10.92
N ILE A 40 9.36 -15.15 9.77
CA ILE A 40 10.01 -15.58 8.53
C ILE A 40 11.53 -15.61 8.70
N SER A 41 12.11 -14.57 9.29
CA SER A 41 13.56 -14.48 9.51
C SER A 41 14.07 -15.57 10.46
N ALA A 42 13.35 -15.83 11.55
CA ALA A 42 13.69 -16.89 12.50
C ALA A 42 13.57 -18.28 11.85
N PHE A 43 12.50 -18.50 11.07
CA PHE A 43 12.31 -19.75 10.32
C PHE A 43 13.43 -19.99 9.31
N LEU A 44 13.82 -18.95 8.56
CA LEU A 44 14.92 -19.03 7.60
C LEU A 44 16.27 -19.30 8.29
N GLN A 45 16.54 -18.65 9.41
CA GLN A 45 17.77 -18.88 10.19
C GLN A 45 17.85 -20.31 10.74
N VAL A 46 16.73 -20.85 11.25
CA VAL A 46 16.66 -22.24 11.71
C VAL A 46 16.82 -23.22 10.54
N LEU A 47 16.19 -22.92 9.39
CA LEU A 47 16.35 -23.72 8.18
C LEU A 47 17.82 -23.76 7.73
N LEU A 48 18.49 -22.60 7.66
CA LEU A 48 19.90 -22.50 7.29
C LEU A 48 20.82 -23.23 8.29
N LEU A 49 20.52 -23.16 9.59
CA LEU A 49 21.24 -23.92 10.62
C LEU A 49 21.09 -25.44 10.40
N VAL A 50 19.88 -25.91 10.11
CA VAL A 50 19.61 -27.32 9.81
C VAL A 50 20.35 -27.76 8.55
N MET A 51 20.45 -26.91 7.53
CA MET A 51 21.20 -27.20 6.30
C MET A 51 22.70 -27.27 6.54
N HIS A 52 23.24 -26.36 7.34
CA HIS A 52 24.65 -26.35 7.71
C HIS A 52 25.05 -27.64 8.45
N ASN A 53 24.20 -28.09 9.38
CA ASN A 53 24.45 -29.29 10.17
C ASN A 53 24.21 -30.60 9.41
N ASN A 54 23.40 -30.57 8.35
CA ASN A 54 23.06 -31.75 7.53
C ASN A 54 23.53 -31.54 6.08
N SER A 55 24.76 -31.04 5.94
CA SER A 55 25.31 -30.64 4.64
C SER A 55 25.27 -31.77 3.59
N ASP A 56 25.47 -33.04 3.98
CA ASP A 56 25.43 -34.19 3.08
C ASP A 56 24.05 -34.40 2.40
N VAL A 57 22.97 -34.06 3.11
CA VAL A 57 21.59 -34.16 2.57
C VAL A 57 21.32 -33.01 1.60
N PHE A 58 21.83 -31.82 1.89
CA PHE A 58 21.62 -30.63 1.05
C PHE A 58 22.57 -30.53 -0.15
N ASN A 59 23.78 -31.09 -0.05
CA ASN A 59 24.75 -31.15 -1.15
C ASN A 59 24.33 -32.09 -2.29
N ASN A 60 23.39 -33.02 -2.05
CA ASN A 60 22.81 -33.91 -3.08
C ASN A 60 21.59 -33.31 -3.79
N ILE A 61 21.15 -32.11 -3.40
CA ILE A 61 20.12 -31.37 -4.13
C ILE A 61 20.83 -30.67 -5.29
N SER A 62 20.62 -31.18 -6.50
CA SER A 62 21.19 -30.65 -7.74
C SER A 62 21.09 -29.12 -7.82
N ASN A 63 22.24 -28.47 -8.09
CA ASN A 63 22.45 -27.02 -8.19
C ASN A 63 21.62 -26.29 -9.28
N ASP A 64 20.72 -26.98 -9.98
CA ASP A 64 19.81 -26.36 -10.96
C ASP A 64 18.74 -25.46 -10.31
N ALA A 65 18.52 -25.56 -8.99
CA ALA A 65 17.61 -24.67 -8.27
C ALA A 65 18.28 -23.36 -7.80
N THR A 66 19.61 -23.27 -7.79
CA THR A 66 20.36 -22.17 -7.16
C THR A 66 20.72 -21.04 -8.13
N ALA A 67 20.69 -21.29 -9.45
CA ALA A 67 21.03 -20.29 -10.46
C ALA A 67 19.96 -19.18 -10.63
N ASN A 68 18.75 -19.35 -10.07
CA ASN A 68 17.67 -18.37 -10.17
C ASN A 68 17.42 -17.54 -8.89
N SER A 69 18.13 -17.81 -7.78
CA SER A 69 17.89 -17.14 -6.48
C SER A 69 18.98 -16.16 -6.06
N THR A 70 20.09 -16.07 -6.81
CA THR A 70 21.24 -15.18 -6.52
C THR A 70 21.49 -14.09 -7.57
N GLY A 71 20.48 -13.77 -8.39
CA GLY A 71 20.46 -12.53 -9.16
C GLY A 71 19.98 -11.38 -8.29
N ASN A 72 20.90 -10.69 -7.60
CA ASN A 72 20.82 -9.30 -7.10
C ASN A 72 19.41 -8.66 -6.94
N GLY A 73 18.50 -9.33 -6.24
CA GLY A 73 17.09 -8.96 -6.00
C GLY A 73 16.46 -9.68 -4.81
N GLY A 74 17.30 -10.33 -3.98
CA GLY A 74 16.97 -11.27 -2.90
C GLY A 74 16.39 -10.66 -1.62
N ALA A 75 15.62 -9.58 -1.72
CA ALA A 75 14.79 -9.07 -0.61
C ALA A 75 13.30 -8.95 -0.99
N TYR A 76 12.91 -9.25 -2.24
CA TYR A 76 11.57 -8.98 -2.76
C TYR A 76 10.98 -10.11 -3.61
N SER A 77 11.33 -11.38 -3.39
CA SER A 77 10.49 -12.50 -3.87
C SER A 77 9.20 -12.60 -3.03
N THR A 78 8.55 -11.45 -2.81
CA THR A 78 7.24 -11.34 -2.21
C THR A 78 6.24 -11.77 -3.26
N ASN A 79 5.52 -12.84 -2.95
CA ASN A 79 4.30 -13.24 -3.66
C ASN A 79 3.54 -11.97 -4.11
N VAL A 80 3.30 -11.80 -5.42
CA VAL A 80 2.61 -10.61 -5.95
C VAL A 80 1.29 -10.36 -5.21
N VAL A 81 0.64 -11.45 -4.79
CA VAL A 81 -0.55 -11.46 -3.93
C VAL A 81 -0.31 -10.77 -2.57
N SER A 82 0.79 -11.04 -1.87
CA SER A 82 1.08 -10.40 -0.58
C SER A 82 1.39 -8.91 -0.72
N SER A 83 2.03 -8.52 -1.83
CA SER A 83 2.30 -7.10 -2.14
C SER A 83 1.01 -6.32 -2.37
N ILE A 84 0.08 -6.88 -3.13
CA ILE A 84 -1.24 -6.26 -3.36
C ILE A 84 -2.01 -6.11 -2.04
N ILE A 85 -2.04 -7.16 -1.21
CA ILE A 85 -2.72 -7.12 0.10
C ILE A 85 -2.11 -6.01 0.99
N GLY A 86 -0.79 -5.89 1.04
CA GLY A 86 -0.12 -4.85 1.82
C GLY A 86 -0.49 -3.43 1.38
N ILE A 87 -0.52 -3.19 0.07
CA ILE A 87 -0.90 -1.88 -0.50
C ILE A 87 -2.37 -1.57 -0.21
N MET A 88 -3.28 -2.53 -0.33
CA MET A 88 -4.70 -2.35 -0.02
C MET A 88 -4.93 -1.99 1.46
N ILE A 89 -4.22 -2.66 2.39
CA ILE A 89 -4.28 -2.34 3.82
C ILE A 89 -3.76 -0.92 4.06
N ASN A 90 -2.64 -0.55 3.43
CA ASN A 90 -2.06 0.79 3.55
C ASN A 90 -3.05 1.87 3.08
N LEU A 91 -3.65 1.69 1.90
CA LEU A 91 -4.68 2.59 1.37
C LEU A 91 -5.93 2.65 2.28
N GLY A 92 -6.35 1.53 2.86
CA GLY A 92 -7.47 1.50 3.80
C GLY A 92 -7.23 2.31 5.06
N ILE A 93 -6.00 2.29 5.58
CA ILE A 93 -5.55 3.15 6.69
C ILE A 93 -5.59 4.61 6.29
N GLN A 94 -5.02 4.97 5.13
CA GLN A 94 -5.01 6.36 4.62
C GLN A 94 -6.43 6.89 4.45
N TYR A 95 -7.33 6.08 3.91
CA TYR A 95 -8.73 6.43 3.77
C TYR A 95 -9.39 6.63 5.13
N THR A 96 -9.07 5.81 6.14
CA THR A 96 -9.65 5.94 7.48
C THR A 96 -9.22 7.26 8.13
N PHE A 97 -7.96 7.64 7.98
CA PHE A 97 -7.48 8.95 8.44
C PHE A 97 -8.18 10.11 7.73
N LEU A 98 -8.41 9.99 6.41
CA LEU A 98 -9.11 11.01 5.64
C LEU A 98 -10.59 11.12 6.07
N ASP A 99 -11.26 10.01 6.33
CA ASP A 99 -12.64 10.01 6.82
C ASP A 99 -12.74 10.63 8.22
N TRP A 100 -11.76 10.36 9.08
CA TRP A 100 -11.69 10.95 10.41
C TRP A 100 -11.45 12.47 10.34
N LEU A 101 -10.55 12.93 9.47
CA LEU A 101 -10.33 14.36 9.23
C LEU A 101 -11.62 15.07 8.75
N ARG A 102 -12.45 14.36 7.96
CA ARG A 102 -13.74 14.87 7.44
C ARG A 102 -14.90 14.77 8.43
N GLY A 103 -14.63 14.55 9.72
CA GLY A 103 -15.64 14.58 10.77
C GLY A 103 -16.53 13.33 10.85
N LYS A 104 -16.21 12.24 10.16
CA LYS A 104 -16.89 10.95 10.41
C LYS A 104 -16.44 10.41 11.77
N SER A 105 -17.40 10.12 12.65
CA SER A 105 -17.16 9.89 14.08
C SER A 105 -16.23 8.68 14.35
N VAL A 106 -15.33 8.88 15.31
CA VAL A 106 -14.30 7.92 15.75
C VAL A 106 -14.90 6.63 16.34
N GLU A 107 -16.17 6.66 16.77
CA GLU A 107 -16.88 5.49 17.32
C GLU A 107 -17.39 4.51 16.25
N SER A 108 -17.62 4.96 15.01
CA SER A 108 -17.99 4.07 13.90
C SER A 108 -16.78 3.33 13.31
N ILE A 109 -15.56 3.76 13.66
CA ILE A 109 -14.30 3.25 13.12
C ILE A 109 -13.85 2.12 14.05
N ASN A 110 -14.41 0.92 13.87
CA ASN A 110 -13.78 -0.27 14.43
C ASN A 110 -12.38 -0.38 13.81
N ASN A 111 -11.33 -0.17 14.62
CA ASN A 111 -9.94 -0.02 14.15
C ASN A 111 -9.55 -1.09 13.14
N PHE A 112 -9.88 -2.36 13.39
CA PHE A 112 -9.58 -3.45 12.46
C PHE A 112 -10.39 -3.36 11.16
N ARG A 113 -11.72 -3.23 11.25
CA ARG A 113 -12.61 -3.24 10.07
C ARG A 113 -12.37 -2.06 9.13
N SER A 114 -11.94 -0.93 9.68
CA SER A 114 -11.72 0.30 8.92
C SER A 114 -10.43 0.25 8.08
N MET A 115 -9.39 -0.44 8.56
CA MET A 115 -8.19 -0.74 7.75
C MET A 115 -8.54 -1.62 6.55
N PHE A 116 -9.50 -2.53 6.70
CA PHE A 116 -9.98 -3.39 5.62
C PHE A 116 -11.10 -2.77 4.78
N GLN A 117 -11.43 -1.49 4.94
CA GLN A 117 -12.54 -0.88 4.19
C GLN A 117 -12.32 -0.93 2.67
N VAL A 118 -11.06 -0.90 2.22
CA VAL A 118 -10.69 -1.03 0.81
C VAL A 118 -11.00 -2.43 0.27
N PHE A 119 -11.08 -3.45 1.13
CA PHE A 119 -11.50 -4.81 0.75
C PHE A 119 -13.02 -4.97 0.61
N SER A 120 -13.81 -3.92 0.87
CA SER A 120 -15.24 -3.95 0.57
C SER A 120 -15.46 -3.95 -0.95
N LYS A 121 -16.54 -4.60 -1.42
CA LYS A 121 -16.90 -4.69 -2.86
C LYS A 121 -16.94 -3.32 -3.55
N ARG A 122 -17.22 -2.25 -2.79
CA ARG A 122 -17.27 -0.86 -3.25
C ARG A 122 -15.91 -0.28 -3.65
N TYR A 123 -14.84 -0.67 -2.97
CA TYR A 123 -13.50 -0.09 -3.17
C TYR A 123 -12.49 -1.10 -3.72
N PHE A 124 -12.71 -2.40 -3.56
CA PHE A 124 -11.73 -3.43 -3.90
C PHE A 124 -11.42 -3.48 -5.40
N ILE A 125 -12.44 -3.68 -6.24
CA ILE A 125 -12.27 -3.80 -7.69
C ILE A 125 -11.70 -2.51 -8.31
N PRO A 126 -12.23 -1.31 -8.00
CA PRO A 126 -11.72 -0.07 -8.56
C PRO A 126 -10.27 0.20 -8.20
N VAL A 127 -9.89 0.01 -6.92
CA VAL A 127 -8.53 0.23 -6.45
C VAL A 127 -7.56 -0.79 -7.07
N LEU A 128 -7.97 -2.05 -7.21
CA LEU A 128 -7.17 -3.09 -7.88
C LEU A 128 -6.92 -2.76 -9.35
N VAL A 129 -7.96 -2.35 -10.08
CA VAL A 129 -7.84 -1.99 -11.49
C VAL A 129 -6.94 -0.76 -11.65
N MET A 130 -7.10 0.27 -10.81
CA MET A 130 -6.23 1.45 -10.82
C MET A 130 -4.77 1.10 -10.51
N TYR A 131 -4.53 0.19 -9.57
CA TYR A 131 -3.18 -0.30 -9.27
C TYR A 131 -2.54 -0.98 -10.47
N ILE A 132 -3.28 -1.86 -11.16
CA ILE A 132 -2.78 -2.53 -12.37
C ILE A 132 -2.46 -1.51 -13.47
N ILE A 133 -3.35 -0.55 -13.72
CA ILE A 133 -3.13 0.50 -14.73
C ILE A 133 -1.88 1.31 -14.40
N GLN A 134 -1.72 1.77 -13.15
CA GLN A 134 -0.55 2.52 -12.72
C GLN A 134 0.72 1.70 -12.85
N TRP A 135 0.70 0.43 -12.45
CA TRP A 135 1.86 -0.47 -12.55
C TRP A 135 2.29 -0.67 -14.00
N VAL A 136 1.34 -0.90 -14.91
CA VAL A 136 1.62 -1.01 -16.35
C VAL A 136 2.20 0.29 -16.89
N LEU A 137 1.57 1.44 -16.62
CA LEU A 137 2.06 2.74 -17.08
C LEU A 137 3.47 3.03 -16.55
N GLN A 138 3.70 2.79 -15.26
CA GLN A 138 5.01 2.95 -14.61
C GLN A 138 6.06 2.05 -15.26
N PHE A 139 5.70 0.81 -15.54
CA PHE A 139 6.57 -0.15 -16.20
C PHE A 139 6.95 0.32 -17.61
N LEU A 140 5.98 0.79 -18.40
CA LEU A 140 6.21 1.35 -19.73
C LEU A 140 7.14 2.58 -19.69
N TRP A 141 6.95 3.48 -18.73
CA TRP A 141 7.84 4.63 -18.55
C TRP A 141 9.25 4.22 -18.11
N SER A 142 9.36 3.25 -17.21
CA SER A 142 10.65 2.73 -16.75
C SER A 142 11.42 2.01 -17.84
N LEU A 143 10.73 1.36 -18.79
CA LEU A 143 11.32 0.69 -19.95
C LEU A 143 11.97 1.71 -20.91
N LEU A 144 11.39 2.91 -21.00
CA LEU A 144 11.96 4.00 -21.78
C LEU A 144 13.17 4.63 -21.06
N PHE A 145 12.99 5.04 -19.79
CA PHE A 145 14.07 5.51 -18.91
C PHE A 145 13.65 5.41 -17.43
N ILE A 146 14.61 5.15 -16.54
CA ILE A 146 14.35 5.03 -15.09
C ILE A 146 13.81 6.33 -14.47
N ILE A 147 14.40 7.48 -14.83
CA ILE A 147 14.05 8.80 -14.26
C ILE A 147 12.57 9.19 -14.52
N PRO A 148 12.04 9.16 -15.76
CA PRO A 148 10.63 9.46 -15.99
C PRO A 148 9.69 8.43 -15.38
N GLY A 149 10.11 7.17 -15.20
CA GLY A 149 9.39 6.20 -14.39
C GLY A 149 9.10 6.78 -13.01
N ILE A 150 10.11 7.16 -12.25
CA ILE A 150 9.94 7.70 -10.89
C ILE A 150 8.99 8.91 -10.87
N ILE A 151 9.16 9.86 -11.79
CA ILE A 151 8.32 11.07 -11.88
C ILE A 151 6.85 10.70 -12.12
N LYS A 152 6.59 9.74 -13.02
CA LYS A 152 5.23 9.30 -13.32
C LYS A 152 4.58 8.56 -12.17
N GLY A 153 5.37 7.81 -11.40
CA GLY A 153 4.91 7.16 -10.18
C GLY A 153 4.33 8.16 -9.17
N TYR A 154 5.01 9.31 -9.00
CA TYR A 154 4.46 10.40 -8.18
C TYR A 154 3.22 11.02 -8.81
N SER A 155 3.21 11.28 -10.12
CA SER A 155 2.05 11.90 -10.80
C SER A 155 0.74 11.11 -10.69
N TYR A 156 0.84 9.80 -10.44
CA TYR A 156 -0.31 8.90 -10.33
C TYR A 156 -0.75 8.64 -8.88
N SER A 157 0.00 9.12 -7.88
CA SER A 157 -0.27 8.81 -6.47
C SER A 157 -1.62 9.32 -5.98
N GLN A 158 -2.20 10.34 -6.63
CA GLN A 158 -3.49 10.93 -6.23
C GLN A 158 -4.70 10.17 -6.79
N THR A 159 -4.50 9.25 -7.73
CA THR A 159 -5.57 8.47 -8.38
C THR A 159 -6.56 7.87 -7.38
N TYR A 160 -6.05 7.29 -6.29
CA TYR A 160 -6.86 6.63 -5.27
C TYR A 160 -7.75 7.61 -4.50
N PHE A 161 -7.19 8.74 -4.08
CA PHE A 161 -7.94 9.76 -3.34
C PHE A 161 -9.00 10.43 -4.19
N ILE A 162 -8.69 10.68 -5.46
CA ILE A 162 -9.64 11.21 -6.44
C ILE A 162 -10.83 10.25 -6.62
N TYR A 163 -10.57 8.95 -6.76
CA TYR A 163 -11.65 7.96 -6.82
C TYR A 163 -12.53 8.01 -5.57
N LYS A 164 -11.92 8.07 -4.38
CA LYS A 164 -12.66 8.14 -3.11
C LYS A 164 -13.54 9.39 -3.03
N ASP A 165 -13.06 10.52 -3.52
CA ASP A 165 -13.78 11.80 -3.46
C ASP A 165 -14.98 11.82 -4.41
N ILE A 166 -14.82 11.30 -5.62
CA ILE A 166 -15.92 11.14 -6.60
C ILE A 166 -16.94 10.12 -6.09
N GLU A 167 -16.48 9.00 -5.52
CA GLU A 167 -17.37 7.98 -4.94
C GLU A 167 -18.13 8.51 -3.71
N ALA A 168 -17.56 9.48 -2.99
CA ALA A 168 -18.18 10.14 -1.84
C ALA A 168 -19.18 11.25 -2.23
N SER A 169 -18.96 11.94 -3.36
CA SER A 169 -19.88 12.97 -3.85
C SER A 169 -21.18 12.39 -4.43
N GLY A 170 -21.23 11.07 -4.68
CA GLY A 170 -22.40 10.39 -5.24
C GLY A 170 -22.64 10.69 -6.71
N GLU A 171 -21.79 11.52 -7.32
CA GLU A 171 -21.69 11.66 -8.76
C GLU A 171 -21.12 10.37 -9.33
N LYS A 172 -22.01 9.51 -9.83
CA LYS A 172 -21.61 8.44 -10.77
C LYS A 172 -21.20 9.08 -12.09
N ALA A 173 -20.18 9.93 -12.05
CA ALA A 173 -19.57 10.43 -13.26
C ALA A 173 -19.08 9.21 -14.06
N ASN A 174 -19.32 9.23 -15.37
CA ASN A 174 -18.93 8.16 -16.30
C ASN A 174 -17.41 8.11 -16.52
N TYR A 175 -16.62 8.26 -15.45
CA TYR A 175 -15.17 8.13 -15.50
C TYR A 175 -14.80 6.67 -15.65
N LYS A 176 -14.07 6.36 -16.71
CA LYS A 176 -13.41 5.08 -16.88
C LYS A 176 -12.20 5.01 -15.96
N TYR A 177 -11.77 3.80 -15.61
CA TYR A 177 -10.58 3.58 -14.76
C TYR A 177 -9.31 4.37 -15.15
N PRO A 178 -8.93 4.50 -16.44
CA PRO A 178 -7.77 5.33 -16.82
C PRO A 178 -7.99 6.84 -16.65
N ASP A 179 -9.23 7.32 -16.58
CA ASP A 179 -9.53 8.75 -16.46
C ASP A 179 -9.06 9.27 -15.08
N TYR A 180 -9.17 8.46 -14.03
CA TYR A 180 -8.68 8.79 -12.69
C TYR A 180 -7.15 9.01 -12.67
N VAL A 181 -6.40 8.26 -13.48
CA VAL A 181 -4.94 8.41 -13.60
C VAL A 181 -4.60 9.70 -14.35
N THR A 182 -5.40 10.04 -15.36
CA THR A 182 -5.24 11.29 -16.11
C THR A 182 -5.55 12.50 -15.25
N LEU A 183 -6.63 12.44 -14.47
CA LEU A 183 -7.03 13.48 -13.54
C LEU A 183 -5.99 13.68 -12.43
N SER A 184 -5.40 12.59 -11.91
CA SER A 184 -4.26 12.66 -10.99
C SER A 184 -3.08 13.44 -11.58
N ARG A 185 -2.76 13.18 -12.85
CA ARG A 185 -1.67 13.86 -13.55
C ARG A 185 -1.96 15.34 -13.78
N GLU A 186 -3.18 15.69 -14.18
CA GLU A 186 -3.60 17.09 -14.38
C GLU A 186 -3.55 17.88 -13.08
N LEU A 187 -4.01 17.29 -11.98
CA LEU A 187 -4.00 17.92 -10.65
C LEU A 187 -2.57 18.20 -10.16
N MET A 188 -1.58 17.42 -10.59
CA MET A 188 -0.18 17.56 -10.19
C MET A 188 0.67 18.42 -11.14
N ASN A 189 0.12 18.87 -12.26
CA ASN A 189 0.79 19.78 -13.21
C ASN A 189 0.65 21.27 -12.85
N GLY A 190 0.27 21.58 -11.60
CA GLY A 190 0.06 22.93 -11.08
C GLY A 190 1.32 23.63 -10.58
#